data_AF-A0AAP2CJN6-F1
#
_entry.id   AF-A0AAP2CJN6-F1
#
_cell.length_a   1.000
_cell.length_b   1.000
_cell.length_c   1.000
_cell.angle_alpha   90.00
_cell.angle_beta   90.00
_cell.angle_gamma   90.00
#
_symmetry.space_group_name_H-M   'P 1'
#
loop_
_entity.id
_entity.type
_entity.pdbx_description
1 polymer ?
#
loop_
_entity_poly.entity_id
_entity_poly.type
_entity_poly.pdbx_seq_one_letter_code
_entity_poly.pdbx_strand_id
1 'polypeptide(L)'
;MKKIVKSLPALGLALAATMAFAFNMPSKTNQVKFADHPTLGPINVTNWTLGEDYECDSGDQCTYDENGMTVEQGAFIPLRE
;
A
#
# COMPACT_ATOMS: atom_id res chain seq x y z
N MET A 1 -38.04 10.63 32.55
CA MET A 1 -36.98 10.98 31.58
C MET A 1 -35.63 11.17 32.30
N LYS A 2 -35.00 10.10 32.80
CA LYS A 2 -33.70 10.19 33.54
C LYS A 2 -32.65 9.15 33.11
N LYS A 3 -32.92 8.35 32.07
CA LYS A 3 -32.10 7.18 31.71
C LYS A 3 -31.06 7.44 30.60
N ILE A 4 -31.21 8.51 29.81
CA ILE A 4 -30.38 8.78 28.62
C ILE A 4 -29.03 9.43 28.98
N VAL A 5 -28.94 10.10 30.14
CA VAL A 5 -27.72 10.77 30.60
C VAL A 5 -26.67 9.84 31.23
N LYS A 6 -26.97 8.56 31.42
CA LYS A 6 -26.05 7.60 32.06
C LYS A 6 -25.23 6.74 31.09
N SER A 7 -25.48 6.83 29.77
CA SER A 7 -24.79 6.03 28.74
C SER A 7 -23.87 6.83 27.80
N LEU A 8 -23.77 8.14 27.99
CA LEU A 8 -22.91 9.03 27.18
C LEU A 8 -21.39 8.76 27.27
N PRO A 9 -20.78 8.32 28.40
CA PRO A 9 -19.33 8.18 28.45
C PRO A 9 -18.80 6.97 27.66
N ALA A 10 -19.64 5.96 27.40
CA ALA A 10 -19.25 4.80 26.62
C ALA A 10 -19.17 5.09 25.11
N LEU A 11 -19.99 6.02 24.61
CA LEU A 11 -19.98 6.41 23.19
C LEU A 11 -18.75 7.26 22.81
N GLY A 12 -18.25 8.08 23.74
CA GLY A 12 -17.05 8.90 23.52
C GLY A 12 -15.76 8.08 23.41
N LEU A 13 -15.66 6.97 24.14
CA LEU A 13 -14.51 6.06 24.10
C LEU A 13 -14.42 5.25 22.80
N ALA A 14 -15.58 4.88 22.23
CA ALA A 14 -15.61 4.12 20.97
C ALA A 14 -15.16 4.95 19.75
N LEU A 15 -15.44 6.26 19.75
CA LEU A 15 -15.10 7.16 18.64
C LEU A 15 -13.59 7.44 18.54
N ALA A 16 -12.86 7.38 19.67
CA ALA A 16 -11.41 7.59 19.70
C ALA A 16 -10.63 6.40 19.10
N ALA A 17 -11.10 5.18 19.33
CA ALA A 17 -10.43 3.96 18.84
C ALA A 17 -10.46 3.83 17.30
N THR A 18 -11.48 4.37 16.63
CA THR A 18 -11.59 4.34 15.17
C THR A 18 -10.65 5.30 14.45
N MET A 19 -10.15 6.34 15.13
CA MET A 19 -9.26 7.35 14.50
C MET A 19 -7.81 6.86 14.38
N ALA A 20 -7.41 5.84 15.15
CA ALA A 20 -6.06 5.27 15.06
C ALA A 20 -5.84 4.44 13.78
N PHE A 21 -6.90 3.91 13.16
CA PHE A 21 -6.80 3.13 11.92
C PHE A 21 -6.83 3.98 10.64
N ALA A 22 -7.15 5.28 10.74
CA ALA A 22 -7.24 6.16 9.58
C ALA A 22 -5.90 6.78 9.15
N PHE A 23 -4.85 6.69 9.99
CA PHE A 23 -3.53 7.28 9.72
C PHE A 23 -2.44 6.27 9.37
N ASN A 24 -2.75 4.96 9.32
CA ASN A 24 -1.84 3.97 8.75
C ASN A 24 -2.01 3.89 7.22
N MET A 25 -2.01 5.04 6.55
CA MET A 25 -1.69 5.06 5.13
C MET A 25 -0.17 4.96 5.08
N PRO A 26 0.43 3.84 4.62
CA PRO A 26 1.86 3.76 4.48
C PRO A 26 2.27 4.94 3.61
N SER A 27 2.97 5.90 4.24
CA SER A 27 3.53 7.05 3.57
C SER A 27 4.30 6.46 2.39
N LYS A 28 3.92 6.80 1.16
CA LYS A 28 4.64 6.45 -0.06
C LYS A 28 5.97 7.19 -0.07
N THR A 29 6.80 6.93 0.92
CA THR A 29 8.12 7.50 1.11
C THR A 29 9.04 6.60 0.33
N ASN A 30 9.24 6.91 -0.96
CA ASN A 30 10.42 6.55 -1.76
C ASN A 30 11.11 5.24 -1.36
N GLN A 31 10.36 4.15 -1.21
CA GLN A 31 10.99 2.86 -0.97
C GLN A 31 11.57 2.43 -2.31
N VAL A 32 12.85 2.07 -2.31
CA VAL A 32 13.50 1.64 -3.54
C VAL A 32 12.75 0.42 -4.03
N LYS A 33 12.15 0.52 -5.22
CA LYS A 33 11.40 -0.55 -5.85
C LYS A 33 12.17 -1.05 -7.06
N PHE A 34 12.28 -2.35 -7.16
CA PHE A 34 12.78 -3.06 -8.32
C PHE A 34 11.68 -3.95 -8.89
N ALA A 35 11.76 -4.22 -10.18
CA ALA A 35 10.87 -5.14 -10.86
C ALA A 35 11.67 -5.97 -11.87
N ASP A 36 11.26 -7.20 -12.11
CA ASP A 36 11.83 -8.03 -13.17
C ASP A 36 11.15 -7.71 -14.50
N HIS A 37 11.81 -6.90 -15.33
CA HIS A 37 11.32 -6.60 -16.68
C HIS A 37 11.44 -7.84 -17.57
N PRO A 38 10.40 -8.22 -18.33
CA PRO A 38 10.38 -9.45 -19.11
C PRO A 38 11.51 -9.55 -20.17
N THR A 39 12.01 -8.40 -20.63
CA THR A 39 13.08 -8.32 -21.66
C THR A 39 14.41 -7.77 -21.17
N LEU A 40 14.41 -6.91 -20.14
CA LEU A 40 15.62 -6.21 -19.66
C LEU A 40 16.19 -6.84 -18.37
N GLY A 41 15.44 -7.72 -17.71
CA GLY A 41 15.76 -8.22 -16.39
C GLY A 41 15.45 -7.19 -15.29
N PRO A 42 16.13 -7.25 -14.14
CA PRO A 42 15.80 -6.42 -12.99
C PRO A 42 16.06 -4.93 -13.26
N ILE A 43 15.01 -4.12 -13.17
CA ILE A 43 15.04 -2.67 -13.36
C ILE A 43 14.59 -1.93 -12.09
N ASN A 44 15.09 -0.72 -11.90
CA ASN A 44 14.65 0.15 -10.81
C ASN A 44 13.42 0.96 -11.22
N VAL A 45 12.31 0.72 -10.52
CA VAL A 45 10.99 1.35 -10.76
C VAL A 45 10.58 2.27 -9.59
N THR A 46 11.54 2.71 -8.78
CA THR A 46 11.30 3.56 -7.59
C THR A 46 10.55 4.84 -7.93
N ASN A 47 10.84 5.43 -9.10
CA ASN A 47 10.20 6.66 -9.58
C ASN A 47 9.06 6.40 -10.57
N TRP A 48 8.59 5.16 -10.68
CA TRP A 48 7.53 4.79 -11.59
C TRP A 48 6.20 4.72 -10.84
N THR A 49 5.13 5.10 -11.52
CA THR A 49 3.78 5.10 -10.94
C THR A 49 2.98 3.88 -11.41
N LEU A 50 2.46 3.12 -10.45
CA LEU A 50 1.57 1.98 -10.72
C LEU A 50 0.29 2.48 -11.41
N GLY A 51 -0.07 1.85 -12.53
CA GLY A 51 -1.20 2.21 -13.39
C GLY A 51 -0.89 3.27 -14.45
N GLU A 52 0.31 3.86 -14.44
CA GLU A 52 0.78 4.81 -15.46
C GLU A 52 2.01 4.28 -16.20
N ASP A 53 3.03 3.88 -15.44
CA ASP A 53 4.32 3.42 -15.98
C ASP A 53 4.44 1.90 -16.02
N TYR A 54 3.77 1.22 -15.09
CA TYR A 54 3.67 -0.23 -15.01
C TYR A 54 2.38 -0.65 -14.33
N GLU A 55 1.95 -1.87 -14.60
CA GLU A 55 0.85 -2.54 -13.92
C GLU A 55 1.33 -3.84 -13.26
N CYS A 56 0.58 -4.28 -12.26
CA CYS A 56 0.78 -5.57 -11.59
C CYS A 56 -0.47 -6.41 -11.83
N ASP A 57 -0.35 -7.48 -12.63
CA ASP A 57 -1.44 -8.44 -12.84
C ASP A 57 -1.31 -9.63 -11.88
N SER A 58 -2.14 -10.66 -12.03
CA SER A 58 -2.14 -11.90 -11.25
C SER A 58 -0.78 -12.60 -11.35
N GLY A 59 -0.09 -12.80 -10.22
CA GLY A 59 1.23 -13.43 -10.18
C GLY A 59 1.87 -13.38 -8.79
N ASP A 60 3.12 -13.84 -8.70
CA ASP A 60 3.82 -14.02 -7.42
C ASP A 60 4.43 -12.70 -6.89
N GLN A 61 5.26 -12.02 -7.69
CA GLN A 61 6.00 -10.82 -7.28
C GLN A 61 6.12 -9.80 -8.42
N CYS A 62 5.49 -8.64 -8.25
CA CYS A 62 5.51 -7.56 -9.25
C CYS A 62 6.67 -6.61 -8.98
N THR A 63 6.74 -6.08 -7.75
CA THR A 63 7.86 -5.24 -7.30
C THR A 63 8.42 -5.75 -5.99
N TYR A 64 9.72 -5.55 -5.80
CA TYR A 64 10.45 -5.95 -4.60
C TYR A 64 11.43 -4.85 -4.16
N ASP A 65 11.79 -4.86 -2.88
CA ASP A 65 12.72 -3.89 -2.30
C ASP A 65 14.20 -4.32 -2.47
N GLU A 66 15.13 -3.52 -1.96
CA GLU A 66 16.57 -3.83 -1.97
C GLU A 66 16.96 -5.11 -1.20
N ASN A 67 16.08 -5.59 -0.32
CA ASN A 67 16.26 -6.83 0.45
C ASN A 67 15.60 -8.04 -0.23
N GLY A 68 14.97 -7.85 -1.40
CA GLY A 68 14.23 -8.89 -2.11
C GLY A 68 12.86 -9.20 -1.51
N MET A 69 12.32 -8.32 -0.65
CA MET A 69 10.97 -8.47 -0.12
C MET A 69 9.94 -7.94 -1.11
N THR A 70 8.87 -8.69 -1.35
CA THR A 70 7.76 -8.28 -2.21
C THR A 70 7.08 -7.03 -1.65
N VAL A 71 7.08 -5.96 -2.44
CA VAL A 71 6.39 -4.70 -2.15
C VAL A 71 4.98 -4.73 -2.74
N GLU A 72 4.85 -5.20 -3.99
CA GLU A 72 3.57 -5.42 -4.66
C GLU A 72 3.55 -6.83 -5.26
N GLN A 73 2.47 -7.57 -4.98
CA GLN A 73 2.24 -8.89 -5.54
C GLN A 73 1.75 -8.79 -6.97
N GLY A 74 2.12 -9.74 -7.81
CA GLY A 74 1.63 -9.83 -9.18
C GLY A 74 2.67 -10.16 -10.23
N ALA A 75 2.29 -10.10 -11.50
CA ALA A 75 3.23 -10.10 -12.63
C ALA A 75 3.47 -8.66 -13.08
N PHE A 76 4.74 -8.26 -13.21
CA PHE A 76 5.09 -6.93 -13.68
C PHE A 76 4.80 -6.76 -15.18
N ILE A 77 3.99 -5.76 -15.52
CA ILE A 77 3.64 -5.39 -16.89
C ILE A 77 4.15 -3.96 -17.14
N PRO A 78 5.20 -3.77 -17.96
CA PRO A 78 5.64 -2.43 -18.33
C PRO A 78 4.60 -1.76 -19.24
N LEU A 79 4.16 -0.55 -18.88
CA LEU A 79 3.32 0.29 -19.74
C LEU A 79 4.13 1.36 -20.48
N ARG A 80 5.31 1.69 -19.93
CA ARG A 80 6.30 2.57 -20.55
C ARG A 80 7.30 1.72 -21.34
N GLU A 81 7.35 1.93 -22.66
CA GLU A 81 8.29 1.30 -23.60
C GLU A 81 9.70 1.92 -23.55
#